data_AF-A0A1Z3MLM1-F1
#
_entry.id   AF-A0A1Z3MLM1-F1
#
_cell.length_a   1.000
_cell.length_b   1.000
_cell.length_c   1.000
_cell.angle_alpha   90.00
_cell.angle_beta   90.00
_cell.angle_gamma   90.00
#
_symmetry.space_group_name_H-M   'P 1'
#
loop_
_entity.id
_entity.type
_entity.pdbx_description
1 polymer ?
#
loop_
_entity_poly.entity_id
_entity_poly.type
_entity_poly.pdbx_seq_one_letter_code
_entity_poly.pdbx_strand_id
1 'polypeptide(L)'
;MTKQILPNELAEIVTGLLIKPELLGELDSREAHQAFMLDIGRVIADHCGGRVNGITDGDVAKPYLSDIECTPTLHIEPDDRLPSTERNVWSNYHVEAWADEGQETILDRAIRNSDRAALQSLLIVAAQK
;
A
#
# COMPACT_ATOMS: atom_id res chain seq x y z
N MET A 1 25.83 19.93 0.72
CA MET A 1 24.57 20.63 0.41
C MET A 1 23.44 19.62 0.54
N THR A 2 22.28 20.04 1.04
CA THR A 2 21.14 19.14 1.30
C THR A 2 20.03 19.43 0.29
N LYS A 3 19.47 18.39 -0.33
CA LYS A 3 18.28 18.50 -1.18
C LYS A 3 17.03 18.50 -0.28
N GLN A 4 16.05 19.34 -0.60
CA GLN A 4 14.75 19.37 0.06
C GLN A 4 13.69 18.89 -0.94
N ILE A 5 12.71 18.13 -0.46
CA ILE A 5 11.57 17.67 -1.25
C ILE A 5 10.28 17.87 -0.45
N LEU A 6 9.17 18.07 -1.16
CA LEU A 6 7.83 18.26 -0.60
C LEU A 6 7.13 16.91 -0.34
N PRO A 7 6.09 16.87 0.51
CA PRO A 7 5.36 15.63 0.79
C PRO A 7 4.76 14.95 -0.45
N ASN A 8 4.25 15.73 -1.41
CA ASN A 8 3.72 15.19 -2.66
C ASN A 8 4.83 14.58 -3.55
N GLU A 9 6.02 15.19 -3.57
CA GLU A 9 7.17 14.67 -4.31
C GLU A 9 7.68 13.36 -3.67
N LEU A 10 7.71 13.29 -2.34
CA LEU A 10 8.02 12.04 -1.64
C LEU A 10 7.00 10.94 -1.94
N ALA A 11 5.70 11.28 -1.93
CA ALA A 11 4.63 10.34 -2.27
C ALA A 11 4.75 9.84 -3.73
N GLU A 12 5.13 10.72 -4.66
CA GLU A 12 5.39 10.36 -6.06
C GLU A 12 6.55 9.38 -6.18
N ILE A 13 7.68 9.65 -5.50
CA ILE A 13 8.84 8.75 -5.50
C ILE A 13 8.46 7.37 -4.95
N VAL A 14 7.80 7.32 -3.79
CA VAL A 14 7.37 6.04 -3.18
C VAL A 14 6.40 5.30 -4.10
N THR A 15 5.46 6.00 -4.72
CA THR A 15 4.51 5.41 -5.68
C THR A 15 5.23 4.87 -6.91
N GLY A 16 6.17 5.64 -7.47
CA GLY A 16 6.98 5.22 -8.61
C GLY A 16 7.77 3.96 -8.30
N LEU A 17 8.48 3.93 -7.16
CA LEU A 17 9.23 2.76 -6.71
C LEU A 17 8.36 1.53 -6.46
N LEU A 18 7.15 1.70 -5.93
CA LEU A 18 6.23 0.58 -5.66
C LEU A 18 5.56 0.02 -6.93
N ILE A 19 5.24 0.87 -7.92
CA ILE A 19 4.39 0.49 -9.06
C ILE A 19 5.17 0.32 -10.37
N LYS A 20 6.20 1.14 -10.60
CA LYS A 20 7.04 1.15 -11.81
C LYS A 20 8.50 1.51 -11.47
N PRO A 21 9.21 0.66 -10.70
CA PRO A 21 10.59 0.91 -10.29
C PRO A 21 11.52 1.20 -11.48
N GLU A 22 11.23 0.63 -12.65
CA GLU A 22 12.00 0.81 -13.89
C GLU A 22 12.01 2.25 -14.42
N LEU A 23 11.02 3.09 -14.07
CA LEU A 23 11.01 4.51 -14.47
C LEU A 23 12.05 5.32 -13.71
N LEU A 24 12.43 4.88 -12.52
CA LEU A 24 13.42 5.52 -11.66
C LEU A 24 14.81 4.88 -11.79
N GLY A 25 14.90 3.70 -12.43
CA GLY A 25 16.14 2.96 -12.59
C GLY A 25 16.70 2.43 -11.27
N GLU A 26 15.80 2.11 -10.33
CA GLU A 26 16.11 1.62 -8.99
C GLU A 26 15.34 0.31 -8.73
N LEU A 27 15.73 -0.43 -7.69
CA LEU A 27 15.09 -1.70 -7.29
C LEU A 27 15.13 -2.76 -8.40
N ASP A 28 16.30 -2.93 -9.03
CA ASP A 28 16.55 -3.80 -10.21
C ASP A 28 16.28 -5.30 -10.00
N SER A 29 15.95 -5.72 -8.77
CA SER A 29 15.60 -7.09 -8.45
C SER A 29 14.28 -7.17 -7.70
N ARG A 30 13.60 -8.30 -7.88
CA ARG A 30 12.37 -8.63 -7.18
C ARG A 30 12.53 -8.57 -5.65
N GLU A 31 13.65 -9.06 -5.15
CA GLU A 31 13.99 -9.07 -3.73
C GLU A 31 14.21 -7.65 -3.21
N ALA A 32 14.88 -6.79 -3.98
CA ALA A 32 15.07 -5.38 -3.61
C ALA A 32 13.73 -4.63 -3.56
N HIS A 33 12.86 -4.84 -4.55
CA HIS A 33 11.52 -4.24 -4.57
C HIS A 33 10.66 -4.69 -3.38
N GLN A 34 10.65 -5.99 -3.08
CA GLN A 34 9.92 -6.51 -1.91
C GLN A 34 10.49 -5.98 -0.59
N ALA A 35 11.81 -5.90 -0.44
CA ALA A 35 12.42 -5.32 0.75
C ALA A 35 11.97 -3.86 0.94
N PHE A 36 11.97 -3.07 -0.13
CA PHE A 36 11.45 -1.70 -0.11
C PHE A 36 9.96 -1.66 0.25
N MET A 37 9.12 -2.51 -0.35
CA MET A 37 7.69 -2.60 -0.03
C MET A 37 7.45 -2.94 1.45
N LEU A 38 8.24 -3.86 2.01
CA LEU A 38 8.17 -4.26 3.41
C LEU A 38 8.51 -3.09 4.33
N ASP A 39 9.57 -2.35 4.02
CA ASP A 39 10.04 -1.22 4.82
C ASP A 39 9.06 -0.03 4.77
N ILE A 40 8.46 0.26 3.61
CA ILE A 40 7.38 1.25 3.51
C ILE A 40 6.16 0.83 4.35
N GLY A 41 5.78 -0.45 4.29
CA GLY A 41 4.74 -0.99 5.15
C GLY A 41 5.04 -0.77 6.64
N ARG A 42 6.28 -1.03 7.05
CA ARG A 42 6.73 -0.84 8.44
C ARG A 42 6.67 0.62 8.87
N VAL A 43 7.11 1.56 8.02
CA VAL A 43 7.00 2.99 8.31
C VAL A 43 5.55 3.38 8.60
N ILE A 44 4.60 2.92 7.78
CA ILE A 44 3.18 3.20 8.02
C ILE A 44 2.72 2.54 9.34
N ALA A 45 3.07 1.28 9.58
CA ALA A 45 2.71 0.56 10.79
C ALA A 45 3.29 1.19 12.07
N ASP A 46 4.50 1.73 12.02
CA ASP A 46 5.15 2.41 13.14
C ASP A 46 4.39 3.67 13.57
N HIS A 47 3.78 4.37 12.61
CA HIS A 47 3.04 5.62 12.86
C HIS A 47 1.53 5.45 13.02
N CYS A 48 0.91 4.48 12.36
CA CYS A 48 -0.54 4.33 12.23
C CYS A 48 -1.11 3.07 12.87
N GLY A 49 -0.25 2.19 13.41
CA GLY A 49 -0.64 0.90 13.94
C GLY A 49 -0.78 -0.19 12.87
N GLY A 50 -1.05 -1.40 13.33
CA GLY A 50 -0.93 -2.63 12.56
C GLY A 50 0.49 -3.20 12.67
N ARG A 51 0.63 -4.48 12.34
CA ARG A 51 1.92 -5.19 12.33
C ARG A 51 2.17 -5.78 10.96
N VAL A 52 3.23 -5.32 10.31
CA VAL A 52 3.67 -5.92 9.05
C VAL A 52 4.25 -7.31 9.32
N ASN A 53 3.66 -8.33 8.72
CA ASN A 53 4.03 -9.75 8.88
C ASN A 53 4.56 -10.37 7.58
N GLY A 54 5.37 -9.61 6.84
CA GLY A 54 6.09 -10.11 5.67
C GLY A 54 5.37 -9.88 4.35
N ILE A 55 5.91 -10.50 3.31
CA ILE A 55 5.43 -10.43 1.93
C ILE A 55 5.28 -11.84 1.39
N THR A 56 4.16 -12.10 0.70
CA THR A 56 4.04 -13.26 -0.19
C THR A 56 4.26 -12.80 -1.60
N ASP A 57 5.08 -13.55 -2.31
CA ASP A 57 5.38 -13.26 -3.68
C ASP A 57 4.27 -13.70 -4.65
N GLY A 58 4.19 -13.05 -5.80
CA GLY A 58 3.30 -13.44 -6.89
C GLY A 58 3.79 -14.66 -7.69
N ASP A 59 3.03 -15.06 -8.70
CA ASP A 59 3.41 -16.09 -9.67
C ASP A 59 4.73 -15.73 -10.35
N VAL A 60 5.74 -16.55 -10.08
CA VAL A 60 7.12 -16.36 -10.58
C VAL A 60 7.29 -16.80 -12.04
N ALA A 61 6.30 -17.49 -12.61
CA ALA A 61 6.34 -17.98 -13.99
C ALA A 61 6.06 -16.88 -15.02
N LYS A 62 5.55 -15.73 -14.58
CA LYS A 62 5.17 -14.58 -15.40
C LYS A 62 6.02 -13.35 -15.06
N PRO A 63 6.06 -12.33 -15.94
CA PRO A 63 6.82 -11.12 -15.66
C PRO A 63 6.32 -10.41 -14.39
N TYR A 64 7.26 -9.97 -13.55
CA TYR A 64 6.99 -9.31 -12.28
C TYR A 64 6.15 -8.03 -12.47
N LEU A 65 5.16 -7.80 -11.59
CA LEU A 65 4.21 -6.65 -11.64
C LEU A 65 3.36 -6.55 -12.92
N SER A 66 3.36 -7.58 -13.78
CA SER A 66 2.61 -7.54 -15.05
C SER A 66 1.10 -7.64 -14.88
N ASP A 67 0.66 -8.32 -13.82
CA ASP A 67 -0.74 -8.46 -13.42
C ASP A 67 -0.84 -8.66 -11.89
N ILE A 68 -2.06 -8.79 -11.39
CA ILE A 68 -2.32 -8.98 -9.94
C ILE A 68 -1.75 -10.29 -9.40
N GLU A 69 -1.71 -11.36 -10.21
CA GLU A 69 -1.19 -12.67 -9.79
C GLU A 69 0.33 -12.63 -9.65
N CYS A 70 1.02 -11.76 -10.40
CA CYS A 70 2.47 -11.58 -10.40
C CYS A 70 2.96 -10.46 -9.48
N THR A 71 2.04 -9.83 -8.74
CA THR A 71 2.33 -8.71 -7.85
C THR A 71 2.48 -9.24 -6.41
N PRO A 72 3.57 -8.89 -5.70
CA PRO A 72 3.73 -9.31 -4.31
C PRO A 72 2.65 -8.68 -3.42
N THR A 73 2.27 -9.39 -2.37
CA THR A 73 1.28 -8.91 -1.39
C THR A 73 1.96 -8.70 -0.05
N LEU A 74 1.73 -7.52 0.54
CA LEU A 74 2.15 -7.20 1.91
C LEU A 74 1.11 -7.72 2.89
N HIS A 75 1.57 -8.42 3.93
CA HIS A 75 0.72 -8.92 5.00
C HIS A 75 0.76 -7.97 6.19
N ILE A 76 -0.42 -7.61 6.68
CA ILE A 76 -0.60 -6.77 7.86
C ILE A 76 -1.51 -7.53 8.81
N GLU A 77 -1.16 -7.56 10.09
CA GLU A 77 -1.99 -8.05 11.19
C GLU A 77 -2.51 -6.86 12.02
N PRO A 78 -3.67 -6.99 12.69
CA PRO A 78 -4.12 -5.97 13.62
C PRO A 78 -3.22 -5.91 14.87
N ASP A 79 -3.09 -4.70 15.45
CA ASP A 79 -2.49 -4.49 16.77
C ASP A 79 -3.28 -3.46 17.58
N ASP A 80 -2.94 -3.31 18.86
CA ASP A 80 -3.64 -2.41 19.79
C ASP A 80 -3.44 -0.92 19.51
N ARG A 81 -2.58 -0.55 18.55
CA ARG A 81 -2.35 0.85 18.15
C ARG A 81 -3.32 1.30 17.06
N LEU A 82 -4.01 0.36 16.43
CA LEU A 82 -5.03 0.69 15.45
C LEU A 82 -6.23 1.38 16.12
N PRO A 83 -6.79 2.43 15.49
CA PRO A 83 -7.99 3.08 16.02
C PRO A 83 -9.23 2.19 15.95
N SER A 84 -9.29 1.29 14.96
CA SER A 84 -10.36 0.31 14.74
C SER A 84 -9.89 -0.71 13.69
N THR A 85 -10.43 -1.93 13.70
CA THR A 85 -10.19 -2.94 12.65
C THR A 85 -10.88 -2.60 11.32
N GLU A 86 -11.95 -1.81 11.36
CA GLU A 86 -12.78 -1.47 10.19
C GLU A 86 -12.44 -0.08 9.60
N ARG A 87 -11.87 0.81 10.42
CA ARG A 87 -11.56 2.19 10.02
C ARG A 87 -10.15 2.59 10.44
N ASN A 88 -9.19 2.27 9.58
CA ASN A 88 -7.77 2.57 9.76
C ASN A 88 -7.11 2.80 8.39
N VAL A 89 -5.80 3.05 8.36
CA VAL A 89 -5.05 3.32 7.11
C VAL A 89 -5.07 2.12 6.14
N TRP A 90 -5.23 0.91 6.64
CA TRP A 90 -5.26 -0.35 5.87
C TRP A 90 -6.66 -0.71 5.38
N SER A 91 -7.72 -0.21 6.00
CA SER A 91 -9.10 -0.73 5.83
C SER A 91 -9.75 -0.42 4.48
N ASN A 92 -9.18 0.48 3.67
CA ASN A 92 -9.64 0.77 2.31
C ASN A 92 -9.19 -0.27 1.27
N TYR A 93 -8.29 -1.19 1.64
CA TYR A 93 -7.64 -2.13 0.75
C TYR A 93 -7.97 -3.57 1.13
N HIS A 94 -8.22 -4.41 0.13
CA HIS A 94 -8.79 -5.74 0.31
C HIS A 94 -7.82 -6.77 -0.28
N VAL A 95 -7.24 -7.61 0.56
CA VAL A 95 -6.89 -8.97 0.13
C VAL A 95 -7.56 -9.99 1.04
N GLU A 96 -7.46 -9.87 2.37
CA GLU A 96 -8.28 -10.65 3.30
C GLU A 96 -8.63 -9.74 4.48
N ALA A 97 -9.91 -9.50 4.73
CA ALA A 97 -10.31 -8.74 5.92
C ALA A 97 -9.85 -9.51 7.16
N TRP A 98 -9.34 -8.82 8.18
CA TRP A 98 -8.92 -9.43 9.45
C TRP A 98 -10.03 -10.20 10.20
N ALA A 99 -11.26 -10.13 9.67
CA ALA A 99 -12.47 -10.84 10.05
C ALA A 99 -12.73 -10.89 11.56
N ASP A 100 -13.70 -10.09 11.98
CA ASP A 100 -14.86 -10.68 12.64
C ASP A 100 -16.04 -10.53 11.68
N GLU A 101 -16.91 -11.54 11.60
CA GLU A 101 -18.16 -11.56 10.84
C GLU A 101 -19.21 -10.58 11.42
N GLY A 102 -18.84 -9.31 11.59
CA GLY A 102 -19.80 -8.22 11.74
C GLY A 102 -20.41 -7.93 10.37
N GLN A 103 -21.73 -7.85 10.26
CA GLN A 103 -22.39 -7.42 9.03
C GLN A 103 -21.93 -6.00 8.68
N GLU A 104 -20.94 -5.88 7.80
CA GLU A 104 -20.58 -4.62 7.16
C GLU A 104 -21.87 -3.96 6.66
N THR A 105 -22.17 -2.77 7.16
CA THR A 105 -23.39 -2.10 6.74
C THR A 105 -23.22 -1.51 5.34
N ILE A 106 -24.33 -1.30 4.64
CA ILE A 106 -24.33 -0.62 3.33
C ILE A 106 -23.67 0.76 3.43
N LEU A 107 -23.83 1.44 4.57
CA LEU A 107 -23.26 2.75 4.80
C LEU A 107 -21.73 2.70 4.94
N ASP A 108 -21.20 1.74 5.69
CA ASP A 108 -19.74 1.58 5.89
C ASP A 108 -19.05 1.27 4.56
N ARG A 109 -19.66 0.40 3.75
CA ARG A 109 -19.18 0.11 2.40
C ARG A 109 -19.20 1.34 1.49
N ALA A 110 -20.24 2.16 1.56
CA ALA A 110 -20.36 3.37 0.76
C ALA A 110 -19.30 4.43 1.14
N ILE A 111 -19.06 4.63 2.44
CA ILE A 111 -18.01 5.53 2.96
C ILE A 111 -16.63 5.06 2.49
N ARG A 112 -16.29 3.78 2.68
CA ARG A 112 -15.01 3.21 2.23
C ARG A 112 -14.78 3.40 0.73
N ASN A 113 -15.81 3.15 -0.10
CA ASN A 113 -15.71 3.32 -1.54
C ASN A 113 -15.50 4.80 -1.93
N SER A 114 -16.17 5.72 -1.24
CA SER A 114 -15.99 7.17 -1.42
C SER A 114 -14.59 7.62 -1.04
N ASP A 115 -14.09 7.21 0.13
CA ASP A 115 -12.75 7.55 0.61
C ASP A 115 -11.68 6.99 -0.34
N ARG A 116 -11.85 5.75 -0.81
CA ARG A 116 -10.98 5.15 -1.84
C ARG A 116 -10.99 5.94 -3.14
N ALA A 117 -12.16 6.36 -3.62
CA ALA A 117 -12.26 7.16 -4.85
C ALA A 117 -11.56 8.53 -4.70
N ALA A 118 -11.66 9.15 -3.53
CA ALA A 118 -10.94 10.39 -3.22
C ALA A 118 -9.42 10.18 -3.21
N LEU A 119 -8.92 9.11 -2.57
CA LEU A 119 -7.49 8.76 -2.56
C LEU A 119 -6.96 8.46 -3.97
N GLN A 120 -7.72 7.72 -4.79
CA GLN A 120 -7.36 7.46 -6.18
C GLN A 120 -7.32 8.75 -7.02
N SER A 121 -8.26 9.67 -6.78
CA SER A 121 -8.27 10.98 -7.44
C SER A 121 -7.04 11.81 -7.05
N LEU A 122 -6.61 11.76 -5.79
CA LEU A 122 -5.38 12.42 -5.34
C LEU A 122 -4.14 11.86 -6.05
N LEU A 123 -4.05 10.54 -6.23
CA LEU A 123 -2.96 9.92 -6.98
C LEU A 123 -2.92 10.39 -8.45
N ILE A 124 -4.09 10.48 -9.10
CA ILE A 124 -4.18 10.97 -10.49
C ILE A 124 -3.76 12.44 -10.58
N VAL A 125 -4.22 13.28 -9.66
CA VAL A 125 -3.88 14.72 -9.64
C VAL A 125 -2.41 14.95 -9.31
N ALA A 126 -1.84 14.16 -8.39
CA ALA A 126 -0.43 14.23 -8.04
C ALA A 126 0.48 13.83 -9.21
N ALA A 127 0.05 12.91 -10.08
CA ALA A 127 0.79 12.48 -11.26
C ALA A 127 0.68 13.43 -12.48
N GLN A 128 -0.14 14.49 -12.40
CA GLN A 128 -0.42 15.41 -13.52
C GLN A 128 0.20 16.80 -13.37
N LYS A 129 0.87 17.08 -12.25
CA LYS A 129 1.52 18.38 -11.98
C LYS A 129 3.03 18.24 -11.98
#